data_AF-A0A9P3JL80-F1
#
_entry.id   AF-A0A9P3JL80-F1
#
_cell.length_a   1.000
_cell.length_b   1.000
_cell.length_c   1.000
_cell.angle_alpha   90.00
_cell.angle_beta   90.00
_cell.angle_gamma   90.00
#
_symmetry.space_group_name_H-M   'P 1'
#
loop_
_entity.id
_entity.type
_entity.pdbx_description
1 polymer ?
#
loop_
_entity_poly.entity_id
_entity_poly.type
_entity_poly.pdbx_seq_one_letter_code
_entity_poly.pdbx_strand_id
1 'polypeptide(L)'
;MCLETLARFEKDVKRTDTGFLAIATEVENDGEKASKTPEKIKELLKEFQDILPDDLPNELPPYRTHQHEIVEEPGSKPTFRAPYRLSPTELTDMKKQIEYLLAKGLIRPSTSPYGAPVLFTPKPDGSLRMCIDYRALNKQTIKNKYPIPRIDDLLDQLRGATVFSKLDLRSG
;
A
#
# COMPACT_ATOMS: atom_id res chain seq x y z
N MET A 1 14.86 -20.39 -10.05
CA MET A 1 16.28 -20.16 -9.74
C MET A 1 17.01 -21.47 -9.98
N CYS A 2 17.92 -21.49 -10.96
CA CYS A 2 18.70 -22.69 -11.29
C CYS A 2 19.78 -22.85 -10.22
N LEU A 3 19.73 -23.93 -9.43
CA LEU A 3 20.82 -24.31 -8.54
C LEU A 3 21.92 -24.95 -9.40
N GLU A 4 22.91 -24.17 -9.79
CA GLU A 4 24.08 -24.73 -10.46
C GLU A 4 25.02 -25.38 -9.44
N THR A 5 25.60 -26.52 -9.82
CA THR A 5 26.59 -27.24 -9.02
C THR A 5 27.92 -26.47 -9.04
N LEU A 6 28.63 -26.43 -7.90
CA LEU A 6 29.93 -25.76 -7.70
C LEU A 6 30.95 -25.98 -8.86
N ALA A 7 30.94 -27.17 -9.46
CA ALA A 7 31.82 -27.52 -10.58
C ALA A 7 31.56 -26.74 -11.88
N ARG A 8 30.34 -26.23 -12.11
CA ARG A 8 30.02 -25.36 -13.25
C ARG A 8 30.45 -23.91 -12.99
N PHE A 9 30.22 -23.42 -11.78
CA PHE A 9 30.63 -22.09 -11.36
C PHE A 9 32.15 -21.86 -11.50
N GLU A 10 32.99 -22.83 -11.11
CA GLU A 10 34.45 -22.72 -11.27
C GLU A 10 34.91 -22.69 -12.73
N LYS A 11 34.17 -23.31 -13.65
CA LYS A 11 34.48 -23.26 -15.08
C LYS A 11 34.15 -21.92 -15.70
N ASP A 12 33.04 -21.31 -15.28
CA ASP A 12 32.60 -20.02 -15.82
C ASP A 12 33.44 -18.85 -15.28
N VAL A 13 33.86 -18.89 -14.01
CA VAL A 13 34.80 -17.91 -13.43
C VAL A 13 36.16 -17.92 -14.13
N LYS A 14 36.65 -19.08 -14.58
CA LYS A 14 37.92 -19.18 -15.32
C LYS A 14 37.84 -18.69 -16.77
N ARG A 15 36.63 -18.43 -17.30
CA ARG A 15 36.42 -18.03 -18.71
C ARG A 15 36.27 -16.52 -18.90
N THR A 16 36.13 -15.76 -17.82
CA THR A 16 35.88 -14.31 -17.86
C THR A 16 36.85 -13.57 -16.94
N ASP A 17 37.56 -12.59 -17.48
CA ASP A 17 38.61 -11.85 -16.75
C ASP A 17 38.04 -10.97 -15.62
N THR A 18 36.73 -10.68 -15.65
CA THR A 18 35.98 -10.10 -14.52
C THR A 18 34.56 -10.66 -14.47
N GLY A 19 34.11 -11.00 -13.25
CA GLY A 19 32.75 -11.49 -12.98
C GLY A 19 32.27 -11.02 -11.61
N PHE A 20 30.97 -10.82 -11.46
CA PHE A 20 30.35 -10.40 -10.19
C PHE A 20 29.57 -11.57 -9.59
N LEU A 21 29.87 -11.91 -8.35
CA LEU A 21 29.11 -12.88 -7.56
C LEU A 21 28.10 -12.12 -6.71
N ALA A 22 26.81 -12.26 -7.03
CA ALA A 22 25.72 -11.78 -6.19
C ALA A 22 25.25 -12.94 -5.29
N ILE A 23 25.57 -12.86 -4.00
CA ILE A 23 25.05 -13.78 -3.00
C ILE A 23 23.79 -13.16 -2.42
N ALA A 24 22.64 -13.78 -2.66
CA ALA A 24 21.41 -13.46 -1.94
C ALA A 24 21.45 -14.21 -0.60
N THR A 25 21.85 -13.54 0.46
CA THR A 25 21.61 -14.02 1.83
C THR A 25 20.21 -13.64 2.25
N GLU A 26 19.47 -14.58 2.84
CA GLU A 26 18.29 -14.22 3.61
C GLU A 26 18.75 -13.27 4.73
N VAL A 27 18.16 -12.08 4.76
CA VAL A 27 18.29 -11.21 5.92
C VAL A 27 17.46 -11.88 6.99
N GLU A 28 18.11 -12.61 7.90
CA GLU A 28 17.47 -12.95 9.17
C GLU A 28 16.98 -11.62 9.76
N ASN A 29 15.66 -11.51 9.93
CA ASN A 29 15.09 -10.49 10.80
C ASN A 29 15.57 -10.85 12.20
N ASP A 30 16.76 -10.38 12.55
CA ASP A 30 17.26 -10.33 13.91
C ASP A 30 16.31 -9.42 14.68
N GLY A 31 15.25 -10.04 15.22
CA GLY A 31 14.59 -9.56 16.41
C GLY A 31 15.67 -9.38 17.47
N GLU A 32 15.79 -8.15 17.97
CA GLU A 32 16.71 -7.75 19.03
C GLU A 32 18.19 -7.59 18.64
N LYS A 33 18.47 -6.49 17.93
CA LYS A 33 19.43 -5.52 18.49
C LYS A 33 18.72 -4.18 18.67
N ALA A 34 18.23 -3.94 19.88
CA ALA A 34 17.95 -2.60 20.37
C ALA A 34 19.29 -1.83 20.45
N SER A 35 19.82 -1.43 19.29
CA SER A 35 20.79 -0.34 19.22
C SER A 35 20.09 0.83 19.90
N LYS A 36 20.66 1.35 20.98
CA LYS A 36 20.09 2.49 21.71
C LYS A 36 19.76 3.57 20.68
N THR A 37 18.47 3.80 20.45
CA THR A 37 18.02 4.89 19.57
C THR A 37 18.73 6.16 20.05
N PRO A 38 19.56 6.80 19.20
CA PRO A 38 20.29 8.01 19.57
C PRO A 38 19.33 9.02 20.22
N GLU A 39 19.77 9.69 21.28
CA GLU A 39 18.88 10.59 22.03
C GLU A 39 18.24 11.67 21.14
N LYS A 40 18.99 12.17 20.16
CA LYS A 40 18.48 13.10 19.14
C LYS A 40 17.30 12.54 18.33
N ILE A 41 17.27 11.24 18.04
CA ILE A 41 16.15 10.61 17.33
C ILE A 41 14.95 10.48 18.28
N LYS A 42 15.17 10.20 19.57
CA LYS A 42 14.08 10.18 20.55
C LYS A 42 13.47 11.56 20.76
N GLU A 43 14.29 12.60 20.80
CA GLU A 43 13.84 13.99 20.84
C GLU A 43 13.01 14.33 19.60
N LEU A 44 13.48 13.95 18.41
CA LEU A 44 12.74 14.15 17.16
C LEU A 44 11.40 13.42 17.14
N LEU A 45 11.35 12.14 17.56
CA LEU A 45 10.11 11.38 17.63
C LEU A 45 9.12 11.97 18.65
N LYS A 46 9.64 12.57 19.74
CA LYS A 46 8.83 13.26 20.74
C LYS A 46 8.32 14.60 20.21
N GLU A 47 9.12 15.31 19.43
CA GLU A 47 8.73 16.56 18.77
C GLU A 47 7.59 16.34 17.77
N PHE A 48 7.67 15.27 16.96
CA PHE A 48 6.69 14.92 15.92
C PHE A 48 5.69 13.84 16.36
N GLN A 49 5.41 13.74 17.66
CA GLN A 49 4.50 12.72 18.19
C GLN A 49 3.06 12.90 17.69
N ASP A 50 2.68 14.13 17.35
CA ASP A 50 1.36 14.51 16.83
C ASP A 50 1.06 13.92 15.44
N ILE A 51 2.08 13.74 14.59
CA ILE A 51 1.94 13.16 13.25
C ILE A 51 2.17 11.64 13.21
N LEU A 52 2.52 11.02 14.34
CA LEU A 52 2.76 9.58 14.49
C LEU A 52 1.74 8.88 15.42
N PRO A 53 0.42 9.07 15.25
CA PRO A 53 -0.56 8.44 16.13
C PRO A 53 -0.73 6.94 15.83
N ASP A 54 -1.00 6.15 16.88
CA ASP A 54 -1.32 4.72 16.77
C ASP A 54 -2.63 4.46 16.02
N ASP A 55 -3.54 5.44 15.94
CA ASP A 55 -4.74 5.39 15.11
C ASP A 55 -5.05 6.75 14.49
N LEU A 56 -5.64 6.75 13.29
CA LEU A 56 -6.06 7.99 12.64
C LEU A 56 -7.22 8.62 13.42
N PRO A 57 -7.24 9.96 13.56
CA PRO A 57 -8.35 10.67 14.18
C PRO A 57 -9.67 10.37 13.45
N ASN A 58 -10.79 10.43 14.17
CA ASN A 58 -12.13 10.12 13.64
C ASN A 58 -12.70 11.27 12.79
N GLU A 59 -11.83 12.14 12.26
CA GLU A 59 -12.19 13.35 11.55
C GLU A 59 -11.60 13.30 10.15
N LEU A 60 -12.33 13.87 9.19
CA LEU A 60 -11.80 14.05 7.85
C LEU A 60 -10.60 15.00 7.91
N PRO A 61 -9.57 14.77 7.08
CA PRO A 61 -8.45 15.70 7.01
C PRO A 61 -8.95 17.10 6.63
N PRO A 62 -8.27 18.16 7.11
CA PRO A 62 -8.63 19.52 6.74
C PRO A 62 -8.59 19.69 5.22
N TYR A 63 -9.41 20.61 4.71
CA TYR A 63 -9.38 20.94 3.29
C TYR A 63 -7.99 21.42 2.88
N ARG A 64 -7.45 20.78 1.85
CA ARG A 64 -6.17 21.14 1.20
C ARG A 64 -6.43 21.62 -0.22
N THR A 65 -5.44 22.29 -0.81
CA THR A 65 -5.47 22.81 -2.19
C THR A 65 -5.79 21.73 -3.23
N HIS A 66 -5.38 20.50 -2.96
CA HIS A 66 -5.64 19.35 -3.81
C HIS A 66 -6.64 18.44 -3.10
N GLN A 67 -7.78 18.19 -3.74
CA GLN A 67 -8.78 17.21 -3.33
C GLN A 67 -8.80 16.08 -4.36
N HIS A 68 -9.13 14.87 -3.91
CA HIS A 68 -9.34 13.77 -4.85
C HIS A 68 -10.65 13.99 -5.62
N GLU A 69 -10.54 14.15 -6.94
CA GLU A 69 -11.68 14.28 -7.84
C GLU A 69 -11.74 13.07 -8.77
N ILE A 70 -12.94 12.53 -8.94
CA ILE A 70 -13.24 11.47 -9.90
C ILE A 70 -13.87 12.13 -11.12
N VAL A 71 -13.06 12.39 -12.14
CA VAL A 71 -13.52 12.97 -13.41
C VAL A 71 -14.01 11.84 -14.33
N GLU A 72 -15.24 11.93 -14.79
CA GLU A 72 -15.82 10.98 -15.73
C GLU A 72 -15.71 11.45 -17.18
N GLU A 73 -15.74 10.51 -18.12
CA GLU A 73 -15.79 10.80 -19.55
C GLU A 73 -17.07 11.57 -19.90
N PRO A 74 -17.01 12.60 -20.76
CA PRO A 74 -18.20 13.38 -21.13
C PRO A 74 -19.32 12.49 -21.69
N GLY A 75 -20.51 12.57 -21.09
CA GLY A 75 -21.67 11.78 -21.50
C GLY A 75 -21.73 10.38 -20.87
N SER A 76 -20.88 10.07 -19.88
CA SER A 76 -21.02 8.87 -19.06
C SER A 76 -22.40 8.82 -18.39
N LYS A 77 -22.91 7.60 -18.22
CA LYS A 77 -24.14 7.33 -17.47
C LYS A 77 -23.79 6.63 -16.17
N PRO A 78 -24.49 6.91 -15.06
CA PRO A 78 -24.28 6.22 -13.80
C PRO A 78 -24.33 4.71 -13.94
N THR A 79 -23.33 4.02 -13.39
CA THR A 79 -23.29 2.55 -13.37
C THR A 79 -23.84 2.01 -12.06
N PHE A 80 -24.76 1.06 -12.15
CA PHE A 80 -25.25 0.29 -11.02
C PHE A 80 -25.00 -1.20 -11.26
N ARG A 81 -24.42 -1.88 -10.28
CA ARG A 81 -24.25 -3.34 -10.26
C ARG A 81 -24.80 -3.90 -8.95
N ALA A 82 -25.61 -4.94 -9.06
CA ALA A 82 -26.20 -5.60 -7.90
C ALA A 82 -25.12 -6.19 -6.97
N PRO A 83 -25.33 -6.18 -5.64
CA PRO A 83 -24.43 -6.83 -4.69
C PRO A 83 -24.21 -8.31 -5.02
N TYR A 84 -22.98 -8.80 -4.80
CA TYR A 84 -22.72 -10.23 -4.87
C TYR A 84 -23.38 -10.96 -3.70
N ARG A 85 -23.63 -12.27 -3.87
CA ARG A 85 -24.11 -13.10 -2.78
C ARG A 85 -23.00 -13.24 -1.72
N LEU A 86 -23.33 -12.92 -0.47
CA LEU A 86 -22.44 -13.05 0.67
C LEU A 86 -22.81 -14.26 1.51
N SER A 87 -21.81 -14.96 2.04
CA SER A 87 -21.96 -15.94 3.11
C SER A 87 -22.32 -15.27 4.46
N PRO A 88 -22.82 -16.01 5.45
CA PRO A 88 -23.16 -15.44 6.77
C PRO A 88 -21.96 -14.78 7.48
N THR A 89 -20.76 -15.36 7.32
CA THR A 89 -19.51 -14.82 7.88
C THR A 89 -19.14 -13.49 7.22
N GLU A 90 -19.13 -13.44 5.89
CA GLU A 90 -18.87 -12.22 5.11
C GLU A 90 -19.89 -11.11 5.43
N LEU A 91 -21.16 -11.45 5.59
CA LEU A 91 -22.20 -10.48 5.93
C LEU A 91 -21.99 -9.88 7.32
N THR A 92 -21.56 -10.71 8.27
CA THR A 92 -21.24 -10.26 9.64
C THR A 92 -20.03 -9.33 9.64
N ASP A 93 -18.96 -9.70 8.93
CA ASP A 93 -17.77 -8.85 8.78
C ASP A 93 -18.08 -7.55 8.01
N MET A 94 -18.93 -7.61 6.99
CA MET A 94 -19.36 -6.43 6.24
C MET A 94 -20.02 -5.40 7.16
N LYS A 95 -20.97 -5.84 8.00
CA LYS A 95 -21.65 -4.96 8.96
C LYS A 95 -20.67 -4.31 9.92
N LYS A 96 -19.78 -5.11 10.52
CA LYS A 96 -18.73 -4.63 11.43
C LYS A 96 -17.84 -3.56 10.78
N GLN A 97 -17.39 -3.79 9.54
CA GLN A 97 -16.54 -2.84 8.83
C GLN A 97 -17.30 -1.56 8.42
N ILE A 98 -18.57 -1.68 8.00
CA ILE A 98 -19.42 -0.51 7.69
C ILE A 98 -19.64 0.36 8.94
N GLU A 99 -19.97 -0.25 10.08
CA GLU A 99 -20.14 0.47 11.34
C GLU A 99 -18.87 1.21 11.76
N TYR A 100 -17.70 0.55 11.63
CA TYR A 100 -16.41 1.18 11.89
C TYR A 100 -16.17 2.39 10.97
N LEU A 101 -16.39 2.25 9.66
CA LEU A 101 -16.18 3.33 8.69
C LEU A 101 -17.15 4.50 8.90
N LEU A 102 -18.40 4.22 9.29
CA LEU A 102 -19.39 5.25 9.65
C LEU A 102 -18.97 5.99 10.93
N ALA A 103 -18.54 5.26 11.96
CA ALA A 103 -18.08 5.85 13.22
C ALA A 103 -16.83 6.72 13.04
N LYS A 104 -15.96 6.36 12.08
CA LYS A 104 -14.79 7.15 11.68
C LYS A 104 -15.11 8.32 10.74
N GLY A 105 -16.36 8.48 10.30
CA GLY A 105 -16.76 9.53 9.36
C GLY A 105 -16.19 9.37 7.94
N LEU A 106 -15.64 8.20 7.60
CA LEU A 106 -15.01 7.93 6.29
C LEU A 106 -16.06 7.65 5.20
N ILE A 107 -17.23 7.16 5.60
CA ILE A 107 -18.37 6.94 4.70
C ILE A 107 -19.63 7.57 5.30
N ARG A 108 -20.65 7.76 4.46
CA ARG A 108 -21.99 8.19 4.85
C ARG A 108 -23.04 7.49 4.00
N PRO A 109 -24.29 7.33 4.50
CA PRO A 109 -25.40 6.93 3.65
C PRO A 109 -25.54 7.88 2.46
N SER A 110 -25.81 7.33 1.28
CA SER A 110 -25.99 8.12 0.06
C SER A 110 -27.18 7.61 -0.75
N THR A 111 -27.78 8.50 -1.53
CA THR A 111 -28.82 8.19 -2.53
C THR A 111 -28.26 8.26 -3.96
N SER A 112 -26.98 7.96 -4.12
CA SER A 112 -26.28 8.04 -5.41
C SER A 112 -26.92 7.11 -6.44
N PRO A 113 -27.02 7.52 -7.73
CA PRO A 113 -27.40 6.63 -8.81
C PRO A 113 -26.31 5.58 -9.12
N TYR A 114 -25.09 5.76 -8.61
CA TYR A 114 -24.00 4.80 -8.75
C TYR A 114 -24.10 3.71 -7.68
N GLY A 115 -23.84 2.46 -8.09
CA GLY A 115 -23.76 1.32 -7.17
C GLY A 115 -22.67 0.36 -7.60
N ALA A 116 -21.75 0.06 -6.68
CA ALA A 116 -20.68 -0.92 -6.86
C ALA A 116 -20.80 -2.02 -5.79
N PRO A 117 -20.68 -3.31 -6.17
CA PRO A 117 -20.79 -4.41 -5.24
C PRO A 117 -19.52 -4.53 -4.40
N VAL A 118 -19.69 -5.06 -3.19
CA VAL A 118 -18.60 -5.41 -2.29
C VAL A 118 -18.18 -6.87 -2.52
N LEU A 119 -16.88 -7.13 -2.46
CA LEU A 119 -16.27 -8.46 -2.45
C LEU A 119 -15.27 -8.57 -1.31
N PHE A 120 -15.02 -9.80 -0.86
CA PHE A 120 -14.05 -10.08 0.19
C PHE A 120 -12.83 -10.82 -0.35
N THR A 121 -11.67 -10.48 0.18
CA THR A 121 -10.41 -11.21 -0.07
C THR A 121 -9.80 -11.63 1.26
N PRO A 122 -9.35 -12.89 1.40
CA PRO A 122 -8.72 -13.35 2.62
C PRO A 122 -7.35 -12.68 2.79
N LYS A 123 -7.05 -12.20 3.98
CA LYS A 123 -5.71 -11.81 4.39
C LYS A 123 -4.94 -13.02 4.93
N PRO A 124 -3.59 -12.95 4.97
CA PRO A 124 -2.77 -14.03 5.55
C PRO A 124 -3.09 -14.34 7.02
N ASP A 125 -3.58 -13.36 7.77
CA ASP A 125 -3.99 -13.50 9.18
C ASP A 125 -5.38 -14.17 9.35
N GLY A 126 -6.03 -14.57 8.26
CA GLY A 126 -7.36 -15.16 8.25
C GLY A 126 -8.51 -14.15 8.28
N SER A 127 -8.23 -12.85 8.42
CA SER A 127 -9.27 -11.81 8.37
C SER A 127 -9.72 -11.51 6.94
N LEU A 128 -10.95 -11.02 6.78
CA LEU A 128 -11.50 -10.65 5.48
C LEU A 128 -11.27 -9.16 5.17
N ARG A 129 -10.66 -8.88 4.01
CA ARG A 129 -10.53 -7.52 3.47
C ARG A 129 -11.74 -7.19 2.60
N MET A 130 -12.53 -6.22 3.04
CA MET A 130 -13.62 -5.66 2.24
C MET A 130 -13.07 -4.83 1.08
N CYS A 131 -13.47 -5.15 -0.15
CA CYS A 131 -13.07 -4.45 -1.36
C CYS A 131 -14.31 -4.05 -2.15
N ILE A 132 -14.33 -2.83 -2.69
CA ILE A 132 -15.42 -2.35 -3.55
C ILE A 132 -15.02 -2.54 -5.01
N ASP A 133 -15.89 -3.19 -5.80
CA ASP A 133 -15.65 -3.47 -7.22
C ASP A 133 -15.94 -2.23 -8.09
N TYR A 134 -15.01 -1.27 -8.08
CA TYR A 134 -15.10 -0.07 -8.91
C TYR A 134 -14.75 -0.30 -10.39
N ARG A 135 -14.64 -1.55 -10.89
CA ARG A 135 -14.25 -1.81 -12.29
C ARG A 135 -15.18 -1.17 -13.31
N ALA A 136 -16.48 -1.03 -13.01
CA ALA A 136 -17.43 -0.37 -13.91
C ALA A 136 -17.20 1.15 -13.93
N LEU A 137 -17.09 1.76 -12.76
CA LEU A 137 -16.78 3.19 -12.60
C LEU A 137 -15.43 3.54 -13.24
N ASN A 138 -14.38 2.78 -12.93
CA ASN A 138 -13.01 2.99 -13.43
C ASN A 138 -12.88 2.91 -14.97
N LYS A 139 -13.86 2.33 -15.67
CA LYS A 139 -13.88 2.32 -17.14
C LYS A 139 -14.42 3.62 -17.73
N GLN A 140 -15.24 4.34 -16.98
CA GLN A 140 -15.85 5.61 -17.38
C GLN A 140 -15.09 6.81 -16.81
N THR A 141 -14.07 6.59 -15.98
CA THR A 141 -13.26 7.68 -15.41
C THR A 141 -12.07 8.02 -16.29
N ILE A 142 -11.78 9.31 -16.38
CA ILE A 142 -10.60 9.82 -17.06
C ILE A 142 -9.37 9.41 -16.23
N LYS A 143 -8.48 8.63 -16.83
CA LYS A 143 -7.27 8.15 -16.16
C LYS A 143 -6.33 9.31 -15.87
N ASN A 144 -6.04 9.55 -14.60
CA ASN A 144 -4.98 10.46 -14.18
C ASN A 144 -3.61 9.81 -14.48
N LYS A 145 -3.01 10.15 -15.63
CA LYS A 145 -1.71 9.64 -16.07
C LYS A 145 -0.57 10.49 -15.51
N TYR A 146 -0.38 10.44 -14.20
CA TYR A 146 0.80 11.05 -13.58
C TYR A 146 2.02 10.12 -13.75
N PRO A 147 3.18 10.61 -14.24
CA PRO A 147 4.35 9.77 -14.41
C PRO A 147 4.95 9.40 -13.05
N ILE A 148 4.83 8.13 -12.68
CA ILE A 148 5.54 7.58 -11.53
C ILE A 148 6.98 7.28 -11.99
N PRO A 149 8.01 7.79 -11.30
CA PRO A 149 9.41 7.53 -11.65
C PRO A 149 9.73 6.03 -11.57
N ARG A 150 10.72 5.58 -12.34
CA ARG A 150 11.15 4.18 -12.27
C ARG A 150 11.93 3.95 -10.98
N ILE A 151 11.86 2.72 -10.47
CA ILE A 151 12.57 2.34 -9.25
C ILE A 151 14.09 2.52 -9.42
N ASP A 152 14.64 2.17 -10.59
CA ASP A 152 16.07 2.35 -10.88
C ASP A 152 16.48 3.83 -10.79
N ASP A 153 15.69 4.73 -11.36
CA ASP A 153 15.93 6.18 -11.30
C ASP A 153 15.95 6.69 -9.84
N LEU A 154 15.04 6.18 -9.00
CA LEU A 154 14.98 6.52 -7.59
C LEU A 154 16.18 5.96 -6.80
N LEU A 155 16.65 4.76 -7.14
CA LEU A 155 17.80 4.14 -6.49
C LEU A 155 19.13 4.81 -6.89
N ASP A 156 19.25 5.24 -8.14
CA ASP A 156 20.42 5.99 -8.61
C ASP A 156 20.56 7.33 -7.88
N GLN A 157 19.45 8.00 -7.57
CA GLN A 157 19.45 9.24 -6.76
C GLN A 157 19.96 9.03 -5.33
N LEU A 158 19.86 7.81 -4.81
CA LEU A 158 20.31 7.44 -3.48
C LEU A 158 21.80 7.06 -3.43
N ARG A 159 22.50 7.05 -4.57
CA ARG A 159 23.91 6.67 -4.64
C ARG A 159 24.78 7.61 -3.81
N GLY A 160 25.61 7.02 -2.94
CA GLY A 160 26.52 7.77 -2.07
C GLY A 160 25.90 8.23 -0.75
N ALA A 161 24.59 8.05 -0.55
CA ALA A 161 23.98 8.21 0.76
C ALA A 161 24.40 7.05 1.68
N THR A 162 24.73 7.38 2.92
CA THR A 162 25.15 6.41 3.96
C THR A 162 24.10 6.20 5.03
N VAL A 163 23.07 7.06 5.08
CA VAL A 163 21.98 7.03 6.05
C VAL A 163 20.66 7.12 5.28
N PHE A 164 19.73 6.21 5.59
CA PHE A 164 18.41 6.15 4.97
C PHE A 164 17.32 6.25 6.04
N SER A 165 16.25 6.96 5.72
CA SER A 165 15.02 7.02 6.52
C SER A 165 13.82 6.71 5.63
N LYS A 166 12.92 5.85 6.10
CA LYS A 166 11.67 5.53 5.40
C LYS A 166 10.51 6.06 6.21
N LEU A 167 9.62 6.80 5.54
CA LEU A 167 8.33 7.23 6.09
C LEU A 167 7.23 6.53 5.28
N ASP A 168 6.31 5.86 5.98
CA ASP A 168 5.14 5.23 5.38
C ASP A 168 3.89 5.99 5.83
N LEU A 169 3.15 6.53 4.87
CA LEU A 169 1.91 7.25 5.17
C LEU A 169 0.78 6.24 5.35
N ARG A 170 0.15 6.28 6.53
CA ARG A 170 -0.98 5.39 6.82
C ARG A 170 -2.20 5.78 5.98
N SER A 171 -2.69 4.83 5.20
CA SER A 171 -3.92 4.91 4.40
C SER A 171 -3.91 5.86 3.18
N GLY A 172 -2.75 6.43 2.81
CA GLY A 172 -2.51 7.07 1.50
C GLY A 172 -3.41 8.27 1.18
#